data_AF-A0A0G1M1K3-F1
#
_entry.id   AF-A0A0G1M1K3-F1
#
_cell.length_a   1.000
_cell.length_b   1.000
_cell.length_c   1.000
_cell.angle_alpha   90.00
_cell.angle_beta   90.00
_cell.angle_gamma   90.00
#
_symmetry.space_group_name_H-M   'P 1'
#
loop_
_entity.id
_entity.type
_entity.pdbx_description
1 polymer ?
#
loop_
_entity_poly.entity_id
_entity_poly.type
_entity_poly.pdbx_seq_one_letter_code
_entity_poly.pdbx_strand_id
1 'polypeptide(L)'
;MKKYICPMHPDVVSDKPGSCPKCGMDLIEVKSGGHPEHKMHEMGPVSEMGFREKFRMSMTMSMGMEHGGIAGSQMAKLMEEDIKNKFFFALILSIPIIAYSPLGEKILGLTLPTPIPATWILLTLTTPVFFYSGWIFLYSTYKALQAKILNMAVLIAVGITAAYVFSVLLTILGSNDSYYEAAALLITFVLFGHWMEMKSRRGTTDALRALFALAPPQARIIKGGKETMVPTSEVKVGDIVIIKPGDKIPVDGVVMEGETAIDESLVTGESIPVEKIKGDKVIGGSINQAGYIKFEATKVGEDTALAQIVKLVEIAQNSKAPGQKIADRFAQYLVIVAVGGGLLTFSVWFFVLGQPILFALTFAISTIVIACPDALGLATPTAVAVGTGLGAKHNILIKDATTLEQTSKIQAVVLDKTGTLTAGKPVVTDIIPSDWISEKEVLSLMASVEAKSSHPLSKAVLDEAERRKINMKDKVERFKNISGHGVEATVLGKEVLVGTIKLMKDKGVRINSLEKDVNKLLSEGKTIMILAVNKKIAGVVAAQDPVKPTAAKTIARMQELGLEVVMITGDNQKTGEAIGKKLGIDRVFAEVLPEDKAKYVKKLQEEGKFVAMVGDGVNDAPALAQSDIGIAIGA
;
A
#
# COMPACT_ATOMS: atom_id res chain seq x y z
N MET A 1 -39.58 -23.36 -7.19
CA MET A 1 -39.03 -23.88 -5.92
C MET A 1 -38.09 -22.82 -5.36
N LYS A 2 -38.23 -22.49 -4.07
CA LYS A 2 -37.36 -21.52 -3.39
C LYS A 2 -36.00 -22.18 -3.14
N LYS A 3 -34.92 -21.60 -3.66
CA LYS A 3 -33.55 -22.09 -3.42
C LYS A 3 -32.91 -21.26 -2.31
N TYR A 4 -32.29 -21.94 -1.36
CA TYR A 4 -31.54 -21.35 -0.27
C TYR A 4 -30.05 -21.63 -0.47
N ILE A 5 -29.19 -20.63 -0.34
CA ILE A 5 -27.75 -20.78 -0.52
C ILE A 5 -26.99 -20.33 0.72
N CYS A 6 -25.83 -20.93 0.97
CA CYS A 6 -24.94 -20.44 2.01
C CYS A 6 -24.10 -19.27 1.46
N PRO A 7 -24.14 -18.08 2.10
CA PRO A 7 -23.40 -16.91 1.61
C PRO A 7 -21.86 -17.08 1.66
N MET A 8 -21.37 -17.97 2.53
CA MET A 8 -19.93 -18.30 2.62
C MET A 8 -19.50 -19.47 1.73
N HIS A 9 -20.46 -20.29 1.27
CA HIS A 9 -20.19 -21.50 0.51
C HIS A 9 -21.25 -21.62 -0.59
N PRO A 10 -21.09 -20.91 -1.73
CA PRO A 10 -22.08 -20.85 -2.80
C PRO A 10 -22.47 -22.22 -3.35
N ASP A 11 -21.55 -23.20 -3.23
CA ASP A 11 -21.75 -24.60 -3.62
C ASP A 11 -22.78 -25.33 -2.73
N VAL A 12 -23.10 -24.78 -1.55
CA VAL A 12 -24.10 -25.34 -0.62
C VAL A 12 -25.46 -24.72 -0.94
N VAL A 13 -26.26 -25.49 -1.66
CA VAL A 13 -27.63 -25.14 -2.08
C VAL A 13 -28.61 -26.12 -1.43
N SER A 14 -29.72 -25.60 -0.91
CA SER A 14 -30.80 -26.39 -0.30
C SER A 14 -32.15 -25.91 -0.79
N ASP A 15 -33.11 -26.83 -0.93
CA ASP A 15 -34.51 -26.50 -1.24
C ASP A 15 -35.34 -26.20 0.02
N LYS A 16 -34.71 -26.26 1.21
CA LYS A 16 -35.31 -25.96 2.52
C LYS A 16 -34.41 -25.01 3.33
N PRO A 17 -34.99 -24.13 4.15
CA PRO A 17 -34.22 -23.34 5.11
C PRO A 17 -33.53 -24.26 6.13
N GLY A 18 -32.35 -23.86 6.58
CA GLY A 18 -31.51 -24.61 7.51
C GLY A 18 -30.14 -23.95 7.64
N SER A 19 -29.21 -24.58 8.34
CA SER A 19 -27.86 -24.04 8.54
C SER A 19 -26.84 -24.81 7.68
N CYS A 20 -25.82 -24.10 7.21
CA CYS A 20 -24.75 -24.63 6.37
C CYS A 20 -23.92 -25.65 7.16
N PRO A 21 -23.72 -26.88 6.65
CA PRO A 21 -22.93 -27.89 7.35
C PRO A 21 -21.42 -27.57 7.43
N LYS A 22 -20.93 -26.60 6.65
CA LYS A 22 -19.51 -26.21 6.64
C LYS A 22 -19.17 -25.08 7.61
N CYS A 23 -20.05 -24.09 7.78
CA CYS A 23 -19.80 -22.92 8.62
C CYS A 23 -20.88 -22.63 9.66
N GLY A 24 -21.95 -23.44 9.73
CA GLY A 24 -23.04 -23.27 10.68
C GLY A 24 -23.95 -22.07 10.42
N MET A 25 -23.75 -21.30 9.35
CA MET A 25 -24.56 -20.12 9.01
C MET A 25 -25.89 -20.50 8.36
N ASP A 26 -26.95 -19.73 8.62
CA ASP A 26 -28.26 -19.96 8.02
C ASP A 26 -28.27 -19.73 6.51
N LEU A 27 -28.93 -20.64 5.79
CA LEU A 27 -29.10 -20.61 4.34
C LEU A 27 -30.14 -19.55 3.97
N ILE A 28 -29.79 -18.65 3.05
CA ILE A 28 -30.60 -17.49 2.68
C ILE A 28 -31.37 -17.74 1.37
N GLU A 29 -32.64 -17.32 1.32
CA GLU A 29 -33.51 -17.49 0.15
C GLU A 29 -33.08 -16.57 -1.01
N VAL A 30 -32.82 -17.15 -2.18
CA VAL A 30 -32.46 -16.39 -3.38
C VAL A 30 -33.74 -15.80 -4.01
N LYS A 31 -33.95 -14.49 -3.86
CA LYS A 31 -35.07 -13.77 -4.51
C LYS A 31 -34.68 -13.32 -5.92
N SER A 32 -35.46 -13.72 -6.91
CA SER A 32 -35.32 -13.29 -8.31
C SER A 32 -36.05 -11.97 -8.58
N GLY A 33 -35.31 -10.85 -8.58
CA GLY A 33 -35.55 -9.66 -9.41
C GLY A 33 -36.15 -8.38 -8.77
N GLY A 34 -35.55 -7.21 -9.08
CA GLY A 34 -36.20 -5.88 -9.04
C GLY A 34 -35.30 -4.64 -8.79
N HIS A 35 -35.13 -3.81 -9.84
CA HIS A 35 -34.63 -2.41 -9.97
C HIS A 35 -33.13 -2.06 -10.19
N PRO A 36 -32.84 -1.02 -11.04
CA PRO A 36 -31.53 -0.76 -11.63
C PRO A 36 -30.77 0.35 -10.88
N GLU A 37 -29.93 -0.04 -9.94
CA GLU A 37 -28.77 0.75 -9.55
C GLU A 37 -27.54 -0.05 -9.96
N HIS A 38 -26.53 0.64 -10.48
CA HIS A 38 -25.28 0.13 -11.06
C HIS A 38 -24.88 -1.26 -10.55
N LYS A 39 -25.38 -2.31 -11.20
CA LYS A 39 -24.88 -3.66 -10.99
C LYS A 39 -23.48 -3.70 -11.58
N MET A 40 -22.49 -3.87 -10.70
CA MET A 40 -21.30 -4.62 -11.06
C MET A 40 -21.78 -5.90 -11.75
N HIS A 41 -21.61 -5.97 -13.07
CA HIS A 41 -21.86 -7.20 -13.81
C HIS A 41 -20.79 -8.19 -13.35
N GLU A 42 -21.13 -9.09 -12.42
CA GLU A 42 -20.39 -10.33 -12.26
C GLU A 42 -20.49 -11.08 -13.60
N MET A 43 -19.36 -11.17 -14.31
CA MET A 43 -19.29 -12.01 -15.49
C MET A 43 -19.42 -13.47 -15.04
N GLY A 44 -20.36 -14.19 -15.63
CA GLY A 44 -20.55 -15.63 -15.40
C GLY A 44 -19.29 -16.43 -15.76
N PRO A 45 -19.20 -17.71 -15.33
CA PRO A 45 -18.03 -18.54 -15.58
C PRO A 45 -17.76 -18.67 -17.09
N VAL A 46 -16.47 -18.70 -17.49
CA VAL A 46 -16.03 -18.80 -18.90
C VAL A 46 -16.65 -20.00 -19.61
N SER A 47 -17.02 -21.05 -18.89
CA SER A 47 -17.73 -22.22 -19.42
C SER A 47 -19.07 -21.88 -20.09
N GLU A 48 -19.73 -20.80 -19.69
CA GLU A 48 -21.07 -20.40 -20.16
C GLU A 48 -21.03 -19.35 -21.29
N MET A 49 -19.86 -18.75 -21.58
CA MET A 49 -19.74 -17.74 -22.63
C MET A 49 -19.72 -18.35 -24.04
N GLY A 50 -20.42 -17.70 -24.97
CA GLY A 50 -20.43 -18.09 -26.39
C GLY A 50 -19.07 -17.88 -27.07
N PHE A 51 -18.78 -18.62 -28.14
CA PHE A 51 -17.52 -18.51 -28.89
C PHE A 51 -17.21 -17.07 -29.34
N ARG A 52 -18.23 -16.32 -29.78
CA ARG A 52 -18.09 -14.91 -30.20
C ARG A 52 -17.75 -13.96 -29.05
N GLU A 53 -18.27 -14.23 -27.85
CA GLU A 53 -17.98 -13.44 -26.64
C GLU A 53 -16.55 -13.74 -26.15
N LYS A 54 -16.16 -15.02 -26.11
CA LYS A 54 -14.78 -15.43 -25.83
C LYS A 54 -13.79 -14.82 -26.82
N PHE A 55 -14.15 -14.81 -28.10
CA PHE A 55 -13.32 -14.23 -29.15
C PHE A 55 -13.19 -12.70 -29.01
N ARG A 56 -14.30 -11.99 -28.77
CA ARG A 56 -14.30 -10.54 -28.48
C ARG A 56 -13.50 -10.21 -27.24
N MET A 57 -13.67 -10.98 -26.17
CA MET A 57 -12.91 -10.86 -24.93
C MET A 57 -11.41 -11.02 -25.22
N SER A 58 -10.97 -12.08 -25.91
CA SER A 58 -9.54 -12.26 -26.23
C SER A 58 -8.98 -11.11 -27.09
N MET A 59 -9.80 -10.47 -27.94
CA MET A 59 -9.38 -9.31 -28.73
C MET A 59 -9.23 -8.04 -27.88
N THR A 60 -10.16 -7.74 -26.97
CA THR A 60 -10.07 -6.54 -26.12
C THR A 60 -8.89 -6.60 -25.14
N MET A 61 -8.46 -7.80 -24.76
CA MET A 61 -7.47 -8.09 -23.71
C MET A 61 -6.00 -8.14 -24.19
N SER A 62 -5.78 -7.99 -25.51
CA SER A 62 -4.46 -7.79 -26.15
C SER A 62 -3.78 -6.46 -25.78
N MET A 63 -4.56 -5.52 -25.24
CA MET A 63 -4.05 -4.28 -24.70
C MET A 63 -3.60 -4.58 -23.28
N GLY A 64 -2.35 -4.27 -22.95
CA GLY A 64 -1.89 -4.13 -21.57
C GLY A 64 -2.60 -2.96 -20.86
N MET A 65 -3.93 -2.96 -20.87
CA MET A 65 -4.75 -2.11 -20.04
C MET A 65 -4.82 -2.76 -18.67
N GLU A 66 -4.08 -2.14 -17.76
CA GLU A 66 -4.17 -2.36 -16.32
C GLU A 66 -5.63 -2.12 -15.90
N HIS A 67 -6.38 -3.20 -15.71
CA HIS A 67 -7.68 -3.14 -15.07
C HIS A 67 -7.44 -3.22 -13.56
N GLY A 68 -7.48 -2.07 -12.89
CA GLY A 68 -7.49 -1.98 -11.42
C GLY A 68 -8.82 -2.48 -10.84
N GLY A 69 -8.79 -2.89 -9.57
CA GLY A 69 -9.95 -3.19 -8.74
C GLY A 69 -10.32 -4.67 -8.64
N ILE A 70 -11.37 -4.97 -7.86
CA ILE A 70 -11.94 -6.33 -7.73
C ILE A 70 -12.37 -6.88 -9.10
N ALA A 71 -12.90 -6.00 -9.96
CA ALA A 71 -13.18 -6.27 -11.37
C ALA A 71 -11.90 -6.64 -12.14
N GLY A 72 -10.80 -5.94 -11.89
CA GLY A 72 -9.47 -6.26 -12.39
C GLY A 72 -8.94 -7.64 -11.98
N SER A 73 -9.18 -8.05 -10.72
CA SER A 73 -8.75 -9.38 -10.23
C SER A 73 -9.53 -10.54 -10.85
N GLN A 74 -10.85 -10.36 -11.05
CA GLN A 74 -11.68 -11.32 -11.77
C GLN A 74 -11.29 -11.36 -13.24
N MET A 75 -11.09 -10.20 -13.86
CA MET A 75 -10.67 -10.08 -15.26
C MET A 75 -9.30 -10.71 -15.51
N ALA A 76 -8.32 -10.49 -14.61
CA ALA A 76 -7.01 -11.13 -14.67
C ALA A 76 -7.09 -12.66 -14.58
N LYS A 77 -8.01 -13.21 -13.76
CA LYS A 77 -8.27 -14.65 -13.70
C LYS A 77 -8.84 -15.18 -15.02
N LEU A 78 -9.80 -14.48 -15.61
CA LEU A 78 -10.38 -14.85 -16.91
C LEU A 78 -9.32 -14.78 -18.03
N MET A 79 -8.42 -13.81 -17.98
CA MET A 79 -7.29 -13.67 -18.92
C MET A 79 -6.28 -14.82 -18.78
N GLU A 80 -5.92 -15.20 -17.55
CA GLU A 80 -5.05 -16.35 -17.30
C GLU A 80 -5.67 -17.64 -17.85
N GLU A 81 -6.97 -17.84 -17.63
CA GLU A 81 -7.71 -19.02 -18.13
C GLU A 81 -7.77 -19.05 -19.67
N ASP A 82 -7.97 -17.91 -20.34
CA ASP A 82 -7.97 -17.84 -21.81
C ASP A 82 -6.60 -18.20 -22.41
N ILE A 83 -5.50 -17.60 -21.92
CA ILE A 83 -4.15 -17.91 -22.41
C ILE A 83 -3.75 -19.34 -22.06
N LYS A 84 -4.12 -19.84 -20.88
CA LYS A 84 -3.92 -21.26 -20.52
C LYS A 84 -4.63 -22.17 -21.52
N ASN A 85 -5.89 -21.89 -21.86
CA ASN A 85 -6.65 -22.69 -22.82
C ASN A 85 -6.04 -22.62 -24.23
N LYS A 86 -5.62 -21.44 -24.69
CA LYS A 86 -4.91 -21.26 -25.97
C LYS A 86 -3.56 -21.97 -26.00
N PHE A 87 -2.83 -21.98 -24.88
CA PHE A 87 -1.57 -22.72 -24.71
C PHE A 87 -1.81 -24.22 -24.83
N PHE A 88 -2.73 -24.80 -24.06
CA PHE A 88 -3.00 -26.24 -24.13
C PHE A 88 -3.54 -26.64 -25.50
N PHE A 89 -4.37 -25.81 -26.14
CA PHE A 89 -4.82 -26.02 -27.50
C PHE A 89 -3.65 -26.04 -28.50
N ALA A 90 -2.74 -25.05 -28.42
CA ALA A 90 -1.56 -24.97 -29.27
C ALA A 90 -0.59 -26.13 -29.00
N LEU A 91 -0.40 -26.53 -27.75
CA LEU A 91 0.46 -27.63 -27.35
C LEU A 91 -0.04 -28.97 -27.89
N ILE A 92 -1.34 -29.25 -27.73
CA ILE A 92 -1.96 -30.49 -28.22
C ILE A 92 -1.79 -30.63 -29.73
N LEU A 93 -1.95 -29.53 -30.48
CA LEU A 93 -1.76 -29.53 -31.94
C LEU A 93 -0.27 -29.48 -32.34
N SER A 94 0.60 -28.90 -31.53
CA SER A 94 2.04 -28.84 -31.81
C SER A 94 2.72 -30.20 -31.70
N ILE A 95 2.22 -31.11 -30.86
CA ILE A 95 2.74 -32.48 -30.73
C ILE A 95 2.67 -33.25 -32.07
N PRO A 96 1.51 -33.38 -32.75
CA PRO A 96 1.45 -34.02 -34.06
C PRO A 96 2.16 -33.20 -35.13
N ILE A 97 2.17 -31.86 -35.05
CA ILE A 97 2.96 -31.02 -35.97
C ILE A 97 4.44 -31.41 -35.90
N ILE A 98 5.03 -31.52 -34.70
CA ILE A 98 6.42 -31.99 -34.54
C ILE A 98 6.58 -33.40 -35.11
N ALA A 99 5.66 -34.30 -34.81
CA ALA A 99 5.78 -35.70 -35.22
C ALA A 99 5.78 -35.88 -36.75
N TYR A 100 5.07 -35.04 -37.50
CA TYR A 100 5.05 -35.03 -38.97
C TYR A 100 6.05 -34.08 -39.62
N SER A 101 6.85 -33.37 -38.81
CA SER A 101 7.77 -32.35 -39.29
C SER A 101 9.19 -32.90 -39.53
N PRO A 102 10.03 -32.20 -40.31
CA PRO A 102 11.42 -32.59 -40.50
C PRO A 102 12.19 -32.74 -39.19
N LEU A 103 11.82 -31.98 -38.14
CA LEU A 103 12.39 -32.11 -36.82
C LEU A 103 12.07 -33.47 -36.18
N GLY A 104 10.81 -33.92 -36.26
CA GLY A 104 10.38 -35.23 -35.74
C GLY A 104 11.01 -36.40 -36.50
N GLU A 105 11.10 -36.29 -37.82
CA GLU A 105 11.73 -37.31 -38.65
C GLU A 105 13.25 -37.42 -38.38
N LYS A 106 13.97 -36.28 -38.36
CA LYS A 106 15.43 -36.27 -38.26
C LYS A 106 15.98 -36.44 -36.85
N ILE A 107 15.29 -35.89 -35.82
CA ILE A 107 15.78 -35.92 -34.44
C ILE A 107 15.16 -37.08 -33.65
N LEU A 108 13.86 -37.32 -33.82
CA LEU A 108 13.14 -38.35 -33.05
C LEU A 108 13.03 -39.69 -33.78
N GLY A 109 13.44 -39.76 -35.05
CA GLY A 109 13.38 -40.98 -35.87
C GLY A 109 11.94 -41.45 -36.14
N LEU A 110 10.96 -40.56 -36.04
CA LEU A 110 9.55 -40.89 -36.21
C LEU A 110 9.19 -40.90 -37.69
N THR A 111 8.85 -42.06 -38.24
CA THR A 111 8.29 -42.20 -39.60
C THR A 111 6.82 -42.59 -39.51
N LEU A 112 5.94 -41.60 -39.46
CA LEU A 112 4.49 -41.82 -39.39
C LEU A 112 3.90 -42.06 -40.79
N PRO A 113 2.82 -42.86 -40.90
CA PRO A 113 2.13 -43.04 -42.17
C PRO A 113 1.51 -41.72 -42.65
N THR A 114 1.79 -41.34 -43.89
CA THR A 114 1.34 -40.10 -44.53
C THR A 114 0.27 -40.39 -45.59
N PRO A 115 -1.03 -40.44 -45.23
CA PRO A 115 -2.11 -40.72 -46.18
C PRO A 115 -2.31 -39.60 -47.22
N ILE A 116 -1.83 -38.40 -46.90
CA ILE A 116 -1.69 -37.23 -47.78
C ILE A 116 -0.28 -36.66 -47.60
N PRO A 117 0.25 -35.83 -48.51
CA PRO A 117 1.60 -35.30 -48.36
C PRO A 117 1.74 -34.55 -47.03
N ALA A 118 2.85 -34.76 -46.32
CA ALA A 118 3.06 -34.27 -44.95
C ALA A 118 2.83 -32.77 -44.82
N THR A 119 3.19 -31.97 -45.82
CA THR A 119 2.97 -30.52 -45.86
C THR A 119 1.50 -30.11 -45.79
N TRP A 120 0.58 -30.90 -46.36
CA TRP A 120 -0.87 -30.66 -46.24
C TRP A 120 -1.41 -31.03 -44.86
N ILE A 121 -0.87 -32.07 -44.23
CA ILE A 121 -1.18 -32.42 -42.83
C ILE A 121 -0.73 -31.28 -41.91
N LEU A 122 0.52 -30.83 -42.07
CA LEU A 122 1.11 -29.75 -41.29
C LEU A 122 0.36 -28.43 -41.49
N LEU A 123 -0.04 -28.08 -42.72
CA LEU A 123 -0.88 -26.92 -43.01
C LEU A 123 -2.21 -26.98 -42.25
N THR A 124 -2.88 -28.13 -42.31
CA THR A 124 -4.20 -28.33 -41.68
C THR A 124 -4.11 -28.22 -40.15
N LEU A 125 -3.06 -28.78 -39.54
CA LEU A 125 -2.85 -28.72 -38.09
C LEU A 125 -2.38 -27.33 -37.62
N THR A 126 -1.55 -26.65 -38.39
CA THR A 126 -0.95 -25.36 -37.99
C THR A 126 -1.90 -24.18 -38.19
N THR A 127 -2.81 -24.26 -39.16
CA THR A 127 -3.77 -23.18 -39.45
C THR A 127 -4.65 -22.83 -38.24
N PRO A 128 -5.27 -23.79 -37.51
CA PRO A 128 -5.98 -23.49 -36.26
C PRO A 128 -5.08 -22.87 -35.20
N VAL A 129 -3.83 -23.34 -35.04
CA VAL A 129 -2.88 -22.77 -34.07
C VAL A 129 -2.59 -21.30 -34.40
N PHE A 130 -2.34 -20.99 -35.67
CA PHE A 130 -2.06 -19.64 -36.14
C PHE A 130 -3.24 -18.68 -35.93
N PHE A 131 -4.45 -19.07 -36.37
CA PHE A 131 -5.63 -18.19 -36.33
C PHE A 131 -6.39 -18.16 -35.00
N TYR A 132 -6.24 -19.15 -34.12
CA TYR A 132 -6.89 -19.14 -32.80
C TYR A 132 -5.94 -18.72 -31.69
N SER A 133 -4.81 -19.42 -31.59
CA SER A 133 -3.80 -19.18 -30.54
C SER A 133 -2.88 -18.01 -30.90
N GLY A 134 -2.49 -17.88 -32.17
CA GLY A 134 -1.65 -16.79 -32.66
C GLY A 134 -2.35 -15.44 -32.83
N TRP A 135 -3.69 -15.42 -32.92
CA TRP A 135 -4.47 -14.21 -33.18
C TRP A 135 -4.23 -13.08 -32.18
N ILE A 136 -4.00 -13.43 -30.91
CA ILE A 136 -3.72 -12.45 -29.86
C ILE A 136 -2.50 -11.59 -30.23
N PHE A 137 -1.43 -12.20 -30.76
CA PHE A 137 -0.20 -11.49 -31.14
C PHE A 137 -0.39 -10.65 -32.40
N LEU A 138 -1.14 -11.16 -33.39
CA LEU A 138 -1.44 -10.42 -34.62
C LEU A 138 -2.27 -9.17 -34.33
N TYR A 139 -3.30 -9.32 -33.50
CA TYR A 139 -4.17 -8.22 -33.12
C TYR A 139 -3.46 -7.21 -32.20
N SER A 140 -2.65 -7.67 -31.23
CA SER A 140 -1.78 -6.81 -30.42
C SER A 140 -0.82 -5.99 -31.29
N THR A 141 -0.23 -6.60 -32.32
CA THR A 141 0.67 -5.94 -33.27
C THR A 141 -0.03 -4.86 -34.06
N TYR A 142 -1.22 -5.15 -34.60
CA TYR A 142 -2.02 -4.16 -35.32
C TYR A 142 -2.27 -2.91 -34.48
N LYS A 143 -2.68 -3.09 -33.22
CA LYS A 143 -2.88 -1.98 -32.27
C LYS A 143 -1.58 -1.24 -31.93
N ALA A 144 -0.49 -1.97 -31.69
CA ALA A 144 0.80 -1.38 -31.37
C ALA A 144 1.33 -0.49 -32.52
N LEU A 145 1.20 -0.96 -33.75
CA LEU A 145 1.56 -0.20 -34.96
C LEU A 145 0.65 1.03 -35.15
N GLN A 146 -0.65 0.92 -34.90
CA GLN A 146 -1.55 2.09 -34.89
C GLN A 146 -1.11 3.14 -33.86
N ALA A 147 -0.66 2.70 -32.69
CA ALA A 147 -0.14 3.57 -31.64
C ALA A 147 1.31 4.05 -31.89
N LYS A 148 1.95 3.63 -32.99
CA LYS A 148 3.36 3.91 -33.32
C LYS A 148 4.35 3.42 -32.25
N ILE A 149 4.03 2.32 -31.59
CA ILE A 149 4.88 1.68 -30.57
C ILE A 149 5.36 0.33 -31.11
N LEU A 150 6.67 0.08 -31.03
CA LEU A 150 7.26 -1.23 -31.33
C LEU A 150 7.40 -2.01 -30.02
N ASN A 151 6.59 -3.05 -29.84
CA ASN A 151 6.61 -3.91 -28.65
C ASN A 151 6.81 -5.38 -29.03
N MET A 152 6.86 -6.27 -28.03
CA MET A 152 7.16 -7.70 -28.21
C MET A 152 6.16 -8.40 -29.14
N ALA A 153 4.90 -7.98 -29.14
CA ALA A 153 3.90 -8.54 -30.04
C ALA A 153 4.31 -8.38 -31.51
N VAL A 154 4.91 -7.24 -31.89
CA VAL A 154 5.36 -6.97 -33.26
C VAL A 154 6.43 -7.99 -33.67
N LEU A 155 7.38 -8.27 -32.80
CA LEU A 155 8.46 -9.22 -33.05
C LEU A 155 7.92 -10.65 -33.26
N ILE A 156 7.05 -11.08 -32.34
CA ILE A 156 6.40 -12.40 -32.41
C ILE A 156 5.55 -12.51 -33.67
N ALA A 157 4.73 -11.49 -33.98
CA ALA A 157 3.87 -11.48 -35.14
C ALA A 157 4.65 -11.57 -36.45
N VAL A 158 5.77 -10.86 -36.59
CA VAL A 158 6.65 -10.97 -37.75
C VAL A 158 7.19 -12.39 -37.89
N GLY A 159 7.69 -12.99 -36.80
CA GLY A 159 8.23 -14.35 -36.81
C GLY A 159 7.19 -15.41 -37.19
N ILE A 160 6.04 -15.43 -36.51
CA ILE A 160 4.99 -16.43 -36.78
C ILE A 160 4.37 -16.23 -38.18
N THR A 161 4.20 -14.99 -38.63
CA THR A 161 3.59 -14.70 -39.93
C THR A 161 4.55 -15.05 -41.06
N ALA A 162 5.84 -14.73 -40.93
CA ALA A 162 6.85 -15.11 -41.91
C ALA A 162 6.94 -16.63 -42.04
N ALA A 163 7.04 -17.35 -40.92
CA ALA A 163 7.07 -18.82 -40.92
C ALA A 163 5.81 -19.44 -41.55
N TYR A 164 4.63 -18.96 -41.15
CA TYR A 164 3.36 -19.51 -41.64
C TYR A 164 3.10 -19.20 -43.12
N VAL A 165 3.20 -17.94 -43.54
CA VAL A 165 2.93 -17.52 -44.92
C VAL A 165 3.91 -18.17 -45.90
N PHE A 166 5.20 -18.24 -45.53
CA PHE A 166 6.19 -18.90 -46.38
C PHE A 166 5.94 -20.40 -46.51
N SER A 167 5.52 -21.06 -45.42
CA SER A 167 5.14 -22.48 -45.46
C SER A 167 3.92 -22.74 -46.36
N VAL A 168 2.92 -21.85 -46.31
CA VAL A 168 1.74 -21.92 -47.18
C VAL A 168 2.15 -21.79 -48.64
N LEU A 169 3.01 -20.81 -48.97
CA LEU A 169 3.52 -20.63 -50.33
C LEU A 169 4.27 -21.86 -50.84
N LEU A 170 5.18 -22.43 -50.03
CA LEU A 170 5.92 -23.64 -50.39
C LEU A 170 5.00 -24.85 -50.61
N THR A 171 3.97 -24.98 -49.77
CA THR A 171 2.98 -26.07 -49.89
C THR A 171 2.20 -25.96 -51.19
N ILE A 172 1.78 -24.75 -51.58
CA ILE A 172 1.05 -24.49 -52.84
C ILE A 172 1.96 -24.73 -54.05
N LEU A 173 3.26 -24.40 -53.94
CA LEU A 173 4.26 -24.65 -54.98
C LEU A 173 4.70 -26.13 -55.10
N GLY A 174 4.17 -27.01 -54.25
CA GLY A 174 4.47 -28.44 -54.27
C GLY A 174 5.80 -28.83 -53.64
N SER A 175 6.41 -27.96 -52.83
CA SER A 175 7.61 -28.29 -52.07
C SER A 175 7.27 -29.17 -50.86
N ASN A 176 8.22 -30.05 -50.49
CA ASN A 176 8.16 -30.82 -49.26
C ASN A 176 8.72 -30.05 -48.04
N ASP A 177 9.41 -28.94 -48.28
CA ASP A 177 9.95 -28.10 -47.21
C ASP A 177 8.88 -27.20 -46.60
N SER A 178 8.87 -27.07 -45.27
CA SER A 178 7.94 -26.19 -44.55
C SER A 178 8.46 -25.77 -43.17
N TYR A 179 7.89 -24.69 -42.64
CA TYR A 179 8.19 -24.08 -41.32
C TYR A 179 6.98 -24.06 -40.40
N TYR A 180 6.01 -24.96 -40.65
CA TYR A 180 4.82 -25.10 -39.83
C TYR A 180 5.18 -25.41 -38.36
N GLU A 181 6.22 -26.22 -38.15
CA GLU A 181 6.80 -26.51 -36.82
C GLU A 181 7.28 -25.24 -36.11
N ALA A 182 7.98 -24.34 -36.82
CA ALA A 182 8.56 -23.14 -36.23
C ALA A 182 7.46 -22.16 -35.81
N ALA A 183 6.43 -21.98 -36.65
CA ALA A 183 5.28 -21.16 -36.32
C ALA A 183 4.51 -21.71 -35.10
N ALA A 184 4.21 -23.01 -35.09
CA ALA A 184 3.44 -23.66 -34.02
C ALA A 184 4.18 -23.67 -32.69
N LEU A 185 5.48 -23.99 -32.69
CA LEU A 185 6.31 -24.00 -31.49
C LEU A 185 6.52 -22.61 -30.93
N LEU A 186 6.78 -21.62 -31.79
CA LEU A 186 6.91 -20.24 -31.35
C LEU A 186 5.63 -19.75 -30.66
N ILE A 187 4.45 -19.98 -31.25
CA ILE A 187 3.16 -19.64 -30.63
C ILE A 187 3.00 -20.37 -29.28
N THR A 188 3.32 -21.67 -29.23
CA THR A 188 3.15 -22.48 -28.03
C THR A 188 4.06 -22.04 -26.89
N PHE A 189 5.35 -21.83 -27.15
CA PHE A 189 6.32 -21.41 -26.12
C PHE A 189 6.05 -19.99 -25.63
N VAL A 190 5.69 -19.06 -26.52
CA VAL A 190 5.33 -17.71 -26.11
C VAL A 190 4.05 -17.73 -25.26
N LEU A 191 3.03 -18.49 -25.64
CA LEU A 191 1.81 -18.63 -24.82
C LEU A 191 2.10 -19.28 -23.47
N PHE A 192 3.02 -20.25 -23.41
CA PHE A 192 3.48 -20.82 -22.15
C PHE A 192 4.15 -19.76 -21.27
N GLY A 193 5.07 -18.98 -21.84
CA GLY A 193 5.73 -17.86 -21.15
C GLY A 193 4.73 -16.85 -20.59
N HIS A 194 3.79 -16.41 -21.43
CA HIS A 194 2.70 -15.51 -21.04
C HIS A 194 1.75 -16.09 -19.98
N TRP A 195 1.48 -17.40 -20.02
CA TRP A 195 0.70 -18.06 -18.98
C TRP A 195 1.45 -18.08 -17.65
N MET A 196 2.73 -18.45 -17.66
CA MET A 196 3.58 -18.46 -16.47
C MET A 196 3.76 -17.06 -15.88
N GLU A 197 3.90 -16.04 -16.74
CA GLU A 197 3.84 -14.61 -16.41
C GLU A 197 2.60 -14.29 -15.57
N MET A 198 1.42 -14.57 -16.11
CA MET A 198 0.16 -14.19 -15.44
C MET A 198 -0.08 -15.00 -14.18
N LYS A 199 0.28 -16.29 -14.18
CA LYS A 199 0.22 -17.13 -12.99
C LYS A 199 1.13 -16.60 -11.87
N SER A 200 2.31 -16.09 -12.22
CA SER A 200 3.23 -15.47 -11.25
C SER A 200 2.68 -14.16 -10.69
N ARG A 201 2.11 -13.29 -11.54
CA ARG A 201 1.45 -12.03 -11.12
C ARG A 201 0.22 -12.23 -10.23
N ARG A 202 -0.46 -13.39 -10.33
CA ARG A 202 -1.68 -13.65 -9.56
C ARG A 202 -1.42 -13.89 -8.07
N GLY A 203 -0.28 -14.50 -7.71
CA GLY A 203 0.07 -14.75 -6.31
C GLY A 203 0.17 -13.47 -5.47
N THR A 204 0.35 -12.32 -6.11
CA THR A 204 0.44 -11.00 -5.48
C THR A 204 -0.90 -10.35 -5.20
N THR A 205 -1.93 -10.64 -6.01
CA THR A 205 -3.30 -10.13 -5.79
C THR A 205 -3.96 -10.78 -4.56
N ASP A 206 -3.53 -11.98 -4.16
CA ASP A 206 -4.03 -12.66 -2.96
C ASP A 206 -3.55 -11.98 -1.66
N ALA A 207 -2.44 -11.23 -1.69
CA ALA A 207 -2.02 -10.41 -0.55
C ALA A 207 -2.99 -9.26 -0.25
N LEU A 208 -3.59 -8.66 -1.30
CA LEU A 208 -4.67 -7.68 -1.14
C LEU A 208 -5.94 -8.33 -0.59
N ARG A 209 -6.27 -9.56 -0.99
CA ARG A 209 -7.40 -10.31 -0.42
C ARG A 209 -7.22 -10.58 1.06
N ALA A 210 -6.00 -10.79 1.53
CA ALA A 210 -5.72 -10.90 2.96
C ALA A 210 -6.05 -9.59 3.70
N LEU A 211 -5.82 -8.42 3.07
CA LEU A 211 -6.24 -7.12 3.61
C LEU A 211 -7.77 -6.97 3.60
N PHE A 212 -8.47 -7.38 2.52
CA PHE A 212 -9.94 -7.37 2.48
C PHE A 212 -10.57 -8.31 3.52
N ALA A 213 -9.92 -9.43 3.82
CA ALA A 213 -10.35 -10.36 4.88
C ALA A 213 -10.19 -9.79 6.30
N LEU A 214 -9.58 -8.60 6.45
CA LEU A 214 -9.51 -7.89 7.73
C LEU A 214 -10.87 -7.29 8.10
N ALA A 215 -11.66 -6.78 7.14
CA ALA A 215 -13.02 -6.33 7.44
C ALA A 215 -14.00 -7.51 7.45
N PRO A 216 -14.80 -7.70 8.51
CA PRO A 216 -15.86 -8.70 8.49
C PRO A 216 -16.94 -8.34 7.45
N PRO A 217 -17.55 -9.32 6.77
CA PRO A 217 -18.58 -9.09 5.74
C PRO A 217 -19.93 -8.66 6.33
N GLN A 218 -20.14 -8.88 7.62
CA GLN A 218 -21.34 -8.48 8.34
C GLN A 218 -20.97 -7.72 9.61
N ALA A 219 -21.85 -6.78 9.98
CA ALA A 219 -21.79 -6.01 11.21
C ALA A 219 -23.04 -6.26 12.04
N ARG A 220 -22.88 -6.29 13.37
CA ARG A 220 -24.00 -6.33 14.31
C ARG A 220 -24.37 -4.90 14.68
N ILE A 221 -25.57 -4.45 14.31
CA ILE A 221 -26.05 -3.10 14.63
C ILE A 221 -27.30 -3.14 15.51
N ILE A 222 -27.56 -2.04 16.24
CA ILE A 222 -28.83 -1.83 16.96
C ILE A 222 -29.78 -1.06 16.05
N LYS A 223 -30.87 -1.70 15.62
CA LYS A 223 -31.92 -1.07 14.80
C LYS A 223 -33.26 -1.25 15.48
N GLY A 224 -33.90 -0.14 15.86
CA GLY A 224 -35.19 -0.17 16.58
C GLY A 224 -35.12 -0.87 17.94
N GLY A 225 -33.99 -0.77 18.65
CA GLY A 225 -33.77 -1.37 19.96
C GLY A 225 -33.48 -2.88 19.95
N LYS A 226 -33.35 -3.52 18.79
CA LYS A 226 -32.97 -4.93 18.64
C LYS A 226 -31.64 -5.08 17.90
N GLU A 227 -30.84 -6.06 18.33
CA GLU A 227 -29.61 -6.45 17.64
C GLU A 227 -29.96 -7.12 16.30
N THR A 228 -29.40 -6.62 15.21
CA THR A 228 -29.60 -7.16 13.85
C THR A 228 -28.24 -7.30 13.16
N MET A 229 -28.02 -8.43 12.49
CA MET A 229 -26.86 -8.62 11.61
C MET A 229 -27.20 -8.05 10.23
N VAL A 230 -26.37 -7.12 9.76
CA VAL A 230 -26.48 -6.53 8.41
C VAL A 230 -25.17 -6.71 7.66
N PRO A 231 -25.17 -6.74 6.32
CA PRO A 231 -23.93 -6.61 5.56
C PRO A 231 -23.17 -5.35 5.95
N THR A 232 -21.84 -5.42 6.07
CA THR A 232 -21.02 -4.25 6.46
C THR A 232 -21.19 -3.07 5.49
N SER A 233 -21.50 -3.34 4.22
CA SER A 233 -21.82 -2.33 3.20
C SER A 233 -23.13 -1.57 3.45
N GLU A 234 -24.02 -2.07 4.31
CA GLU A 234 -25.29 -1.42 4.65
C GLU A 234 -25.19 -0.55 5.91
N VAL A 235 -24.06 -0.60 6.63
CA VAL A 235 -23.82 0.22 7.83
C VAL A 235 -23.69 1.69 7.43
N LYS A 236 -24.42 2.56 8.14
CA LYS A 236 -24.42 4.00 7.90
C LYS A 236 -23.72 4.74 9.04
N VAL A 237 -23.23 5.94 8.73
CA VAL A 237 -22.73 6.86 9.76
C VAL A 237 -23.85 7.13 10.78
N GLY A 238 -23.52 7.04 12.07
CA GLY A 238 -24.46 7.15 13.17
C GLY A 238 -25.10 5.83 13.62
N ASP A 239 -24.91 4.72 12.90
CA ASP A 239 -25.38 3.42 13.37
C ASP A 239 -24.59 2.98 14.62
N ILE A 240 -25.30 2.39 15.58
CA ILE A 240 -24.69 1.84 16.80
C ILE A 240 -24.30 0.39 16.53
N VAL A 241 -23.00 0.13 16.49
CA VAL A 241 -22.41 -1.19 16.23
C VAL A 241 -22.04 -1.85 17.55
N ILE A 242 -22.33 -3.14 17.66
CA ILE A 242 -22.01 -3.98 18.84
C ILE A 242 -20.85 -4.91 18.50
N ILE A 243 -19.83 -4.91 19.35
CA ILE A 243 -18.65 -5.77 19.22
C ILE A 243 -18.52 -6.63 20.48
N LYS A 244 -18.42 -7.95 20.28
CA LYS A 244 -18.17 -8.94 21.33
C LYS A 244 -16.68 -9.31 21.39
N PRO A 245 -16.20 -9.93 22.49
CA PRO A 245 -14.84 -10.45 22.55
C PRO A 245 -14.55 -11.39 21.37
N GLY A 246 -13.44 -11.16 20.66
CA GLY A 246 -13.03 -11.88 19.45
C GLY A 246 -13.61 -11.35 18.14
N ASP A 247 -14.61 -10.45 18.17
CA ASP A 247 -15.18 -9.86 16.95
C ASP A 247 -14.16 -8.90 16.31
N LYS A 248 -14.11 -8.90 14.98
CA LYS A 248 -13.41 -7.86 14.20
C LYS A 248 -14.26 -6.61 14.10
N ILE A 249 -13.62 -5.46 14.12
CA ILE A 249 -14.31 -4.17 13.99
C ILE A 249 -14.68 -3.94 12.52
N PRO A 250 -15.96 -3.76 12.17
CA PRO A 250 -16.42 -3.67 10.77
C PRO A 250 -16.12 -2.33 10.11
N VAL A 251 -16.23 -1.23 10.86
CA VAL A 251 -16.12 0.16 10.37
C VAL A 251 -15.49 1.04 11.44
N ASP A 252 -15.02 2.24 11.09
CA ASP A 252 -14.41 3.16 12.05
C ASP A 252 -15.48 3.88 12.89
N GLY A 253 -15.18 4.16 14.16
CA GLY A 253 -16.17 4.72 15.06
C GLY A 253 -15.63 5.26 16.38
N VAL A 254 -16.53 5.63 17.28
CA VAL A 254 -16.23 6.11 18.63
C VAL A 254 -16.99 5.30 19.66
N VAL A 255 -16.31 4.81 20.70
CA VAL A 255 -16.91 4.00 21.77
C VAL A 255 -17.92 4.83 22.56
N MET A 256 -19.14 4.32 22.66
CA MET A 256 -20.24 4.93 23.39
C MET A 256 -20.42 4.29 24.77
N GLU A 257 -20.26 2.98 24.84
CA GLU A 257 -20.43 2.17 26.06
C GLU A 257 -19.45 1.00 26.09
N GLY A 258 -18.98 0.66 27.29
CA GLY A 258 -18.06 -0.45 27.54
C GLY A 258 -16.60 -0.03 27.59
N GLU A 259 -15.76 -0.99 27.97
CA GLU A 259 -14.29 -0.89 27.98
C GLU A 259 -13.71 -2.17 27.39
N THR A 260 -12.61 -2.03 26.65
CA THR A 260 -11.94 -3.20 26.08
C THR A 260 -10.50 -2.92 25.68
N ALA A 261 -9.76 -3.99 25.37
CA ALA A 261 -8.47 -3.92 24.71
C ALA A 261 -8.62 -4.35 23.25
N ILE A 262 -8.17 -3.50 22.33
CA ILE A 262 -8.25 -3.73 20.89
C ILE A 262 -6.85 -3.94 20.34
N ASP A 263 -6.67 -5.06 19.65
CA ASP A 263 -5.48 -5.32 18.87
C ASP A 263 -5.58 -4.59 17.53
N GLU A 264 -4.86 -3.48 17.43
CA GLU A 264 -4.75 -2.67 16.22
C GLU A 264 -3.52 -3.02 15.38
N SER A 265 -2.76 -4.09 15.73
CA SER A 265 -1.48 -4.44 15.09
C SER A 265 -1.57 -4.64 13.57
N LEU A 266 -2.73 -5.07 13.07
CA LEU A 266 -3.01 -5.28 11.65
C LEU A 266 -3.19 -3.97 10.87
N VAL A 267 -3.40 -2.84 11.57
CA VAL A 267 -3.65 -1.53 10.97
C VAL A 267 -2.56 -0.52 11.36
N THR A 268 -2.13 -0.52 12.63
CA THR A 268 -1.14 0.42 13.17
C THR A 268 0.26 -0.19 13.28
N GLY A 269 0.37 -1.52 13.30
CA GLY A 269 1.65 -2.23 13.50
C GLY A 269 2.16 -2.27 14.93
N GLU A 270 1.46 -1.62 15.86
CA GLU A 270 1.79 -1.72 17.27
C GLU A 270 1.35 -3.07 17.82
N SER A 271 2.29 -3.85 18.36
CA SER A 271 2.04 -5.23 18.81
C SER A 271 1.34 -5.32 20.16
N ILE A 272 1.16 -4.19 20.84
CA ILE A 272 0.53 -4.13 22.17
C ILE A 272 -0.92 -3.67 21.98
N PRO A 273 -1.91 -4.47 22.42
CA PRO A 273 -3.30 -4.06 22.38
C PRO A 273 -3.53 -2.74 23.11
N VAL A 274 -4.32 -1.86 22.51
CA VAL A 274 -4.62 -0.53 23.04
C VAL A 274 -5.93 -0.60 23.83
N GLU A 275 -5.91 -0.12 25.07
CA GLU A 275 -7.11 0.01 25.89
C GLU A 275 -8.02 1.12 25.32
N LYS A 276 -9.32 0.84 25.25
CA LYS A 276 -10.35 1.74 24.72
C LYS A 276 -11.48 1.85 25.73
N ILE A 277 -11.80 3.09 26.08
CA ILE A 277 -12.92 3.47 26.94
C ILE A 277 -13.90 4.36 26.17
N LYS A 278 -15.01 4.73 26.82
CA LYS A 278 -16.00 5.65 26.26
C LYS A 278 -15.35 6.94 25.76
N GLY A 279 -15.62 7.30 24.51
CA GLY A 279 -15.06 8.46 23.83
C GLY A 279 -13.83 8.16 22.96
N ASP A 280 -13.22 6.99 23.09
CA ASP A 280 -12.07 6.62 22.27
C ASP A 280 -12.48 6.16 20.86
N LYS A 281 -11.57 6.36 19.91
CA LYS A 281 -11.76 5.94 18.52
C LYS A 281 -11.39 4.46 18.34
N VAL A 282 -12.17 3.80 17.50
CA VAL A 282 -11.92 2.43 17.03
C VAL A 282 -11.77 2.39 15.52
N ILE A 283 -10.89 1.52 15.04
CA ILE A 283 -10.52 1.42 13.62
C ILE A 283 -11.02 0.09 13.05
N GLY A 284 -11.62 0.13 11.86
CA GLY A 284 -12.08 -1.04 11.14
C GLY A 284 -10.93 -1.98 10.76
N GLY A 285 -11.15 -3.29 10.91
CA GLY A 285 -10.14 -4.34 10.69
C GLY A 285 -9.38 -4.77 11.95
N SER A 286 -9.41 -3.98 13.01
CA SER A 286 -8.83 -4.33 14.31
C SER A 286 -9.61 -5.46 15.00
N ILE A 287 -8.96 -6.15 15.93
CA ILE A 287 -9.55 -7.30 16.64
C ILE A 287 -9.85 -6.92 18.08
N ASN A 288 -11.10 -7.05 18.49
CA ASN A 288 -11.49 -6.86 19.87
C ASN A 288 -11.09 -8.09 20.71
N GLN A 289 -10.35 -7.92 21.81
CA GLN A 289 -9.86 -9.07 22.57
C GLN A 289 -10.85 -9.56 23.62
N ALA A 290 -11.17 -8.74 24.62
CA ALA A 290 -11.76 -9.24 25.87
C ALA A 290 -13.10 -8.58 26.28
N GLY A 291 -13.43 -7.40 25.77
CA GLY A 291 -14.55 -6.59 26.27
C GLY A 291 -15.76 -6.60 25.34
N TYR A 292 -16.91 -6.19 25.88
CA TYR A 292 -18.10 -5.89 25.09
C TYR A 292 -18.21 -4.38 24.95
N ILE A 293 -18.25 -3.89 23.72
CA ILE A 293 -18.38 -2.45 23.46
C ILE A 293 -19.52 -2.17 22.48
N LYS A 294 -20.11 -0.99 22.66
CA LYS A 294 -20.96 -0.35 21.64
C LYS A 294 -20.25 0.90 21.16
N PHE A 295 -20.19 1.06 19.85
CA PHE A 295 -19.59 2.25 19.25
C PHE A 295 -20.51 2.82 18.19
N GLU A 296 -20.44 4.13 17.98
CA GLU A 296 -21.14 4.82 16.91
C GLU A 296 -20.24 4.86 15.65
N ALA A 297 -20.77 4.42 14.51
CA ALA A 297 -20.05 4.44 13.25
C ALA A 297 -19.81 5.88 12.78
N THR A 298 -18.55 6.24 12.53
CA THR A 298 -18.16 7.59 12.07
C THR A 298 -17.71 7.62 10.61
N LYS A 299 -17.06 6.55 10.13
CA LYS A 299 -16.66 6.39 8.73
C LYS A 299 -17.00 5.00 8.25
N VAL A 300 -17.60 4.88 7.07
CA VAL A 300 -18.10 3.62 6.49
C VAL A 300 -17.68 3.51 5.02
N GLY A 301 -17.66 2.30 4.47
CA GLY A 301 -17.31 2.08 3.07
C GLY A 301 -15.90 2.59 2.72
N GLU A 302 -15.80 3.37 1.63
CA GLU A 302 -14.53 3.92 1.13
C GLU A 302 -13.85 4.90 2.10
N ASP A 303 -14.59 5.49 3.03
CA ASP A 303 -14.04 6.47 3.97
C ASP A 303 -13.32 5.84 5.17
N THR A 304 -13.45 4.52 5.36
CA THR A 304 -12.75 3.79 6.44
C THR A 304 -11.24 3.83 6.26
N ALA A 305 -10.49 3.80 7.37
CA ALA A 305 -9.04 3.74 7.33
C ALA A 305 -8.54 2.56 6.48
N LEU A 306 -9.12 1.36 6.67
CA LEU A 306 -8.77 0.18 5.89
C LEU A 306 -9.04 0.35 4.38
N ALA A 307 -10.16 0.96 3.99
CA ALA A 307 -10.45 1.20 2.58
C ALA A 307 -9.47 2.20 1.94
N GLN A 308 -9.06 3.23 2.69
CA GLN A 308 -8.03 4.17 2.25
C GLN A 308 -6.67 3.47 2.08
N ILE A 309 -6.31 2.56 3.00
CA ILE A 309 -5.12 1.71 2.88
C ILE A 309 -5.15 0.90 1.58
N VAL A 310 -6.25 0.19 1.33
CA VAL A 310 -6.43 -0.61 0.11
C VAL A 310 -6.30 0.24 -1.14
N LYS A 311 -6.97 1.40 -1.17
CA LYS A 311 -6.93 2.34 -2.30
C LYS A 311 -5.52 2.83 -2.59
N LEU A 312 -4.73 3.14 -1.56
CA LEU A 312 -3.34 3.53 -1.70
C LEU A 312 -2.47 2.40 -2.28
N VAL A 313 -2.63 1.16 -1.81
CA VAL A 313 -1.90 0.01 -2.36
C VAL A 313 -2.29 -0.24 -3.82
N GLU A 314 -3.56 -0.08 -4.18
CA GLU A 314 -4.04 -0.22 -5.56
C GLU A 314 -3.46 0.86 -6.47
N ILE A 315 -3.46 2.13 -6.05
CA ILE A 315 -2.80 3.23 -6.77
C ILE A 315 -1.32 2.89 -6.99
N ALA A 316 -0.67 2.32 -5.98
CA ALA A 316 0.74 1.99 -6.07
C ALA A 316 1.05 0.88 -7.07
N GLN A 317 0.24 -0.18 -7.10
CA GLN A 317 0.40 -1.29 -8.04
C GLN A 317 0.16 -0.88 -9.50
N ASN A 318 -0.74 0.09 -9.73
CA ASN A 318 -1.05 0.61 -11.07
C ASN A 318 -0.07 1.71 -11.53
N SER A 319 0.96 2.02 -10.75
CA SER A 319 1.94 3.05 -11.11
C SER A 319 3.19 2.43 -11.73
N LYS A 320 3.78 3.13 -12.70
CA LYS A 320 4.97 2.65 -13.43
C LYS A 320 6.27 3.08 -12.76
N ALA A 321 7.06 2.11 -12.34
CA ALA A 321 8.39 2.33 -11.77
C ALA A 321 9.38 2.92 -12.82
N PRO A 322 10.38 3.73 -12.42
CA PRO A 322 11.43 4.21 -13.30
C PRO A 322 12.17 3.09 -14.02
N GLY A 323 12.49 1.99 -13.33
CA GLY A 323 13.13 0.81 -13.92
C GLY A 323 12.29 0.17 -15.01
N GLN A 324 10.95 0.17 -14.87
CA GLN A 324 10.04 -0.33 -15.91
C GLN A 324 10.08 0.57 -17.15
N LYS A 325 10.14 1.91 -16.99
CA LYS A 325 10.27 2.83 -18.13
C LYS A 325 11.57 2.61 -18.89
N ILE A 326 12.65 2.30 -18.18
CA ILE A 326 13.94 1.95 -18.78
C ILE A 326 13.81 0.63 -19.55
N ALA A 327 13.24 -0.40 -18.93
CA ALA A 327 12.99 -1.70 -19.58
C ALA A 327 12.12 -1.55 -20.84
N ASP A 328 11.04 -0.77 -20.79
CA ASP A 328 10.15 -0.48 -21.92
C ASP A 328 10.93 0.20 -23.07
N ARG A 329 11.83 1.13 -22.75
CA ARG A 329 12.69 1.79 -23.75
C ARG A 329 13.69 0.81 -24.35
N PHE A 330 14.34 -0.03 -23.54
CA PHE A 330 15.24 -1.08 -24.04
C PHE A 330 14.51 -2.09 -24.92
N ALA A 331 13.30 -2.48 -24.56
CA ALA A 331 12.43 -3.36 -25.33
C ALA A 331 12.19 -2.83 -26.76
N GLN A 332 11.93 -1.52 -26.92
CA GLN A 332 11.77 -0.89 -28.23
C GLN A 332 13.04 -0.97 -29.10
N TYR A 333 14.20 -0.63 -28.52
CA TYR A 333 15.49 -0.76 -29.23
C TYR A 333 15.78 -2.20 -29.60
N LEU A 334 15.45 -3.13 -28.70
CA LEU A 334 15.71 -4.54 -28.91
C LEU A 334 14.91 -5.08 -30.11
N VAL A 335 13.66 -4.64 -30.31
CA VAL A 335 12.88 -5.02 -31.51
C VAL A 335 13.58 -4.55 -32.80
N ILE A 336 14.11 -3.32 -32.82
CA ILE A 336 14.85 -2.79 -33.97
C ILE A 336 16.11 -3.62 -34.23
N VAL A 337 16.88 -3.92 -33.19
CA VAL A 337 18.09 -4.74 -33.28
C VAL A 337 17.77 -6.16 -33.72
N ALA A 338 16.69 -6.76 -33.22
CA ALA A 338 16.27 -8.12 -33.54
C ALA A 338 15.83 -8.25 -35.00
N VAL A 339 14.96 -7.35 -35.47
CA VAL A 339 14.50 -7.34 -36.87
C VAL A 339 15.66 -6.97 -37.81
N GLY A 340 16.44 -5.95 -37.46
CA GLY A 340 17.63 -5.56 -38.23
C GLY A 340 18.66 -6.67 -38.31
N GLY A 341 18.93 -7.36 -37.19
CA GLY A 341 19.79 -8.53 -37.11
C GLY A 341 19.27 -9.70 -37.94
N GLY A 342 17.97 -9.99 -37.87
CA GLY A 342 17.33 -11.03 -38.69
C GLY A 342 17.46 -10.74 -40.19
N LEU A 343 17.19 -9.50 -40.62
CA LEU A 343 17.34 -9.06 -42.02
C LEU A 343 18.80 -9.11 -42.48
N LEU A 344 19.74 -8.70 -41.62
CA LEU A 344 21.17 -8.78 -41.90
C LEU A 344 21.61 -10.24 -42.05
N THR A 345 21.21 -11.11 -41.12
CA THR A 345 21.45 -12.55 -41.18
C THR A 345 20.91 -13.13 -42.48
N PHE A 346 19.65 -12.86 -42.83
CA PHE A 346 19.07 -13.30 -44.11
C PHE A 346 19.92 -12.85 -45.30
N SER A 347 20.29 -11.56 -45.32
CA SER A 347 20.99 -10.96 -46.45
C SER A 347 22.39 -11.56 -46.64
N VAL A 348 23.13 -11.77 -45.56
CA VAL A 348 24.47 -12.39 -45.61
C VAL A 348 24.39 -13.84 -46.06
N TRP A 349 23.51 -14.63 -45.45
CA TRP A 349 23.40 -16.05 -45.78
C TRP A 349 22.90 -16.29 -47.20
N PHE A 350 21.93 -15.50 -47.67
CA PHE A 350 21.35 -15.66 -49.00
C PHE A 350 22.21 -15.03 -50.10
N PHE A 351 22.53 -13.73 -50.00
CA PHE A 351 23.20 -13.02 -51.09
C PHE A 351 24.72 -13.18 -51.10
N VAL A 352 25.38 -13.27 -49.94
CA VAL A 352 26.85 -13.33 -49.85
C VAL A 352 27.34 -14.77 -49.85
N LEU A 353 26.71 -15.65 -49.08
CA LEU A 353 27.13 -17.05 -48.93
C LEU A 353 26.41 -18.02 -49.87
N GLY A 354 25.43 -17.55 -50.64
CA GLY A 354 24.71 -18.33 -51.65
C GLY A 354 23.93 -19.53 -51.08
N GLN A 355 23.56 -19.51 -49.79
CA GLN A 355 22.80 -20.59 -49.18
C GLN A 355 21.35 -20.61 -49.69
N PRO A 356 20.68 -21.77 -49.66
CA PRO A 356 19.27 -21.86 -50.00
C PRO A 356 18.43 -20.86 -49.20
N ILE A 357 17.40 -20.28 -49.84
CA ILE A 357 16.48 -19.33 -49.20
C ILE A 357 15.93 -19.87 -47.89
N LEU A 358 15.69 -21.18 -47.85
CA LEU A 358 15.22 -21.90 -46.67
C LEU A 358 16.21 -21.79 -45.51
N PHE A 359 17.48 -22.06 -45.76
CA PHE A 359 18.51 -22.00 -44.75
C PHE A 359 18.68 -20.57 -44.21
N ALA A 360 18.75 -19.58 -45.10
CA ALA A 360 18.86 -18.18 -44.71
C ALA A 360 17.65 -17.68 -43.89
N LEU A 361 16.44 -18.09 -44.28
CA LEU A 361 15.21 -17.73 -43.58
C LEU A 361 15.14 -18.38 -42.18
N THR A 362 15.58 -19.63 -42.03
CA THR A 362 15.68 -20.29 -40.72
C THR A 362 16.56 -19.47 -39.78
N PHE A 363 17.78 -19.11 -40.19
CA PHE A 363 18.69 -18.34 -39.34
C PHE A 363 18.17 -16.94 -39.04
N ALA A 364 17.50 -16.29 -39.99
CA ALA A 364 16.86 -15.00 -39.78
C ALA A 364 15.74 -15.07 -38.73
N ILE A 365 14.82 -16.04 -38.85
CA ILE A 365 13.74 -16.26 -37.89
C ILE A 365 14.32 -16.65 -36.53
N SER A 366 15.31 -17.55 -36.47
CA SER A 366 15.98 -17.91 -35.22
C SER A 366 16.62 -16.71 -34.52
N THR A 367 17.28 -15.82 -35.28
CA THR A 367 17.87 -14.59 -34.73
C THR A 367 16.81 -13.69 -34.10
N ILE A 368 15.68 -13.51 -34.79
CA ILE A 368 14.53 -12.71 -34.33
C ILE A 368 13.93 -13.33 -33.05
N VAL A 369 13.74 -14.64 -33.03
CA VAL A 369 13.12 -15.38 -31.91
C VAL A 369 14.01 -15.37 -30.67
N ILE A 370 15.31 -15.64 -30.81
CA ILE A 370 16.26 -15.67 -29.68
C ILE A 370 16.37 -14.30 -29.01
N ALA A 371 16.16 -13.22 -29.75
CA ALA A 371 16.22 -11.88 -29.21
C ALA A 371 15.01 -11.55 -28.30
N CYS A 372 13.93 -12.32 -28.30
CA CYS A 372 12.72 -12.01 -27.52
C CYS A 372 13.00 -12.02 -26.00
N PRO A 373 12.90 -10.87 -25.29
CA PRO A 373 13.23 -10.74 -23.88
C PRO A 373 11.97 -10.92 -23.01
N ASP A 374 11.34 -12.09 -23.08
CA ASP A 374 10.04 -12.37 -22.43
C ASP A 374 10.06 -12.08 -20.92
N ALA A 375 11.18 -12.36 -20.25
CA ALA A 375 11.32 -12.14 -18.81
C ALA A 375 11.48 -10.66 -18.40
N LEU A 376 11.88 -9.77 -19.33
CA LEU A 376 12.26 -8.39 -19.00
C LEU A 376 11.04 -7.54 -18.61
N GLY A 377 9.90 -7.72 -19.29
CA GLY A 377 8.67 -6.96 -19.02
C GLY A 377 7.97 -7.32 -17.70
N LEU A 378 8.44 -8.39 -17.05
CA LEU A 378 7.83 -9.04 -15.89
C LEU A 378 8.55 -8.77 -14.58
N ALA A 379 9.86 -8.61 -14.65
CA ALA A 379 10.72 -8.54 -13.49
C ALA A 379 10.29 -7.39 -12.55
N THR A 380 10.14 -6.19 -13.11
CA THR A 380 9.81 -5.00 -12.32
C THR A 380 8.38 -5.01 -11.76
N PRO A 381 7.31 -5.27 -12.54
CA PRO A 381 5.95 -5.28 -11.99
C PRO A 381 5.74 -6.34 -10.91
N THR A 382 6.36 -7.52 -11.07
CA THR A 382 6.30 -8.58 -10.07
C THR A 382 7.00 -8.16 -8.78
N ALA A 383 8.20 -7.59 -8.88
CA ALA A 383 8.94 -7.09 -7.72
C ALA A 383 8.18 -5.96 -7.00
N VAL A 384 7.57 -5.03 -7.74
CA VAL A 384 6.75 -3.95 -7.17
C VAL A 384 5.54 -4.52 -6.44
N ALA A 385 4.78 -5.42 -7.07
CA ALA A 385 3.59 -5.99 -6.46
C ALA A 385 3.92 -6.79 -5.19
N VAL A 386 5.01 -7.57 -5.19
CA VAL A 386 5.46 -8.32 -4.00
C VAL A 386 5.96 -7.36 -2.93
N GLY A 387 6.73 -6.33 -3.31
CA GLY A 387 7.29 -5.33 -2.41
C GLY A 387 6.22 -4.50 -1.71
N THR A 388 5.22 -3.99 -2.46
CA THR A 388 4.10 -3.23 -1.87
C THR A 388 3.22 -4.12 -1.01
N GLY A 389 2.97 -5.36 -1.41
CA GLY A 389 2.24 -6.34 -0.60
C GLY A 389 2.95 -6.70 0.70
N LEU A 390 4.28 -6.84 0.69
CA LEU A 390 5.08 -7.06 1.88
C LEU A 390 5.11 -5.82 2.79
N GLY A 391 5.29 -4.63 2.20
CA GLY A 391 5.21 -3.35 2.92
C GLY A 391 3.89 -3.22 3.68
N ALA A 392 2.76 -3.46 3.01
CA ALA A 392 1.44 -3.38 3.63
C ALA A 392 1.28 -4.36 4.81
N LYS A 393 1.80 -5.59 4.70
CA LYS A 393 1.82 -6.57 5.82
C LYS A 393 2.62 -6.09 7.04
N HIS A 394 3.56 -5.17 6.84
CA HIS A 394 4.36 -4.55 7.88
C HIS A 394 3.90 -3.12 8.19
N ASN A 395 2.69 -2.74 7.80
CA ASN A 395 2.10 -1.41 7.99
C ASN A 395 2.92 -0.25 7.36
N ILE A 396 3.66 -0.57 6.30
CA ILE A 396 4.38 0.40 5.48
C ILE A 396 3.61 0.58 4.17
N LEU A 397 2.93 1.71 4.04
CA LEU A 397 2.11 2.02 2.89
C LEU A 397 2.90 2.83 1.88
N ILE A 398 3.14 2.22 0.73
CA ILE A 398 3.85 2.86 -0.37
C ILE A 398 2.82 3.37 -1.37
N LYS A 399 2.87 4.65 -1.70
CA LYS A 399 1.90 5.32 -2.59
C LYS A 399 2.07 4.96 -4.06
N ASP A 400 3.30 4.71 -4.48
CA ASP A 400 3.64 4.42 -5.88
C ASP A 400 4.95 3.63 -6.02
N ALA A 401 5.09 2.96 -7.16
CA ALA A 401 6.20 2.10 -7.52
C ALA A 401 7.52 2.87 -7.67
N THR A 402 7.45 4.17 -8.00
CA THR A 402 8.64 5.03 -8.07
C THR A 402 9.20 5.26 -6.67
N THR A 403 8.33 5.54 -5.70
CA THR A 403 8.70 5.67 -4.28
C THR A 403 9.35 4.38 -3.77
N LEU A 404 8.80 3.19 -4.09
CA LEU A 404 9.42 1.91 -3.68
C LEU A 404 10.86 1.76 -4.22
N GLU A 405 11.06 2.01 -5.52
CA GLU A 405 12.38 1.88 -6.15
C GLU A 405 13.37 2.91 -5.60
N GLN A 406 12.92 4.16 -5.48
CA GLN A 406 13.75 5.28 -5.02
C GLN A 406 14.12 5.18 -3.53
N THR A 407 13.35 4.46 -2.71
CA THR A 407 13.70 4.21 -1.30
C THR A 407 15.09 3.58 -1.16
N SER A 408 15.54 2.77 -2.13
CA SER A 408 16.89 2.18 -2.14
C SER A 408 18.02 3.20 -2.32
N LYS A 409 17.71 4.43 -2.76
CA LYS A 409 18.68 5.49 -3.03
C LYS A 409 18.89 6.42 -1.84
N ILE A 410 18.09 6.31 -0.79
CA ILE A 410 18.16 7.18 0.39
C ILE A 410 19.56 7.15 0.99
N GLN A 411 20.11 8.34 1.22
CA GLN A 411 21.42 8.55 1.85
C GLN A 411 21.30 9.31 3.16
N ALA A 412 20.31 10.18 3.28
CA ALA A 412 20.02 10.91 4.51
C ALA A 412 18.54 10.83 4.88
N VAL A 413 18.26 10.71 6.18
CA VAL A 413 16.91 10.68 6.75
C VAL A 413 16.76 11.85 7.72
N VAL A 414 15.88 12.78 7.39
CA VAL A 414 15.49 13.89 8.26
C VAL A 414 14.28 13.48 9.07
N LEU A 415 14.42 13.47 10.39
CA LEU A 415 13.38 13.09 11.33
C LEU A 415 12.85 14.36 12.00
N ASP A 416 11.55 14.62 11.88
CA ASP A 416 10.93 15.60 12.78
C ASP A 416 11.01 15.10 14.22
N LYS A 417 11.10 16.03 15.18
CA LYS A 417 11.09 15.67 16.59
C LYS A 417 9.68 15.30 17.05
N THR A 418 8.73 16.21 16.92
CA THR A 418 7.44 16.16 17.62
C THR A 418 6.52 15.16 16.95
N GLY A 419 5.98 14.19 17.70
CA GLY A 419 5.08 13.16 17.16
C GLY A 419 5.77 12.06 16.33
N THR A 420 7.00 12.31 15.86
CA THR A 420 7.82 11.35 15.14
C THR A 420 8.78 10.62 16.08
N LEU A 421 9.78 11.32 16.63
CA LEU A 421 10.73 10.77 17.62
C LEU A 421 10.13 10.74 19.03
N THR A 422 9.19 11.63 19.30
CA THR A 422 8.50 11.75 20.59
C THR A 422 7.04 11.30 20.48
N ALA A 423 6.40 11.07 21.63
CA ALA A 423 5.01 10.61 21.69
C ALA A 423 3.99 11.66 21.21
N GLY A 424 4.38 12.93 21.07
CA GLY A 424 3.49 14.04 20.70
C GLY A 424 2.52 14.43 21.82
N LYS A 425 2.71 13.88 23.04
CA LYS A 425 1.87 14.13 24.21
C LYS A 425 2.78 14.54 25.37
N PRO A 426 2.81 15.82 25.76
CA PRO A 426 3.61 16.25 26.89
C PRO A 426 3.10 15.59 28.17
N VAL A 427 4.02 15.09 28.99
CA VAL A 427 3.73 14.55 30.33
C VAL A 427 4.48 15.34 31.39
N VAL A 428 3.87 15.51 32.55
CA VAL A 428 4.53 16.15 33.70
C VAL A 428 5.63 15.22 34.22
N THR A 429 6.87 15.71 34.26
CA THR A 429 8.03 14.95 34.72
C THR A 429 8.45 15.36 36.12
N ASP A 430 8.37 16.66 36.44
CA ASP A 430 8.87 17.21 37.70
C ASP A 430 7.90 18.23 38.26
N ILE A 431 7.72 18.20 39.57
CA ILE A 431 6.98 19.22 40.32
C ILE A 431 7.87 19.65 41.47
N ILE A 432 8.35 20.89 41.41
CA ILE A 432 9.28 21.45 42.39
C ILE A 432 8.54 22.53 43.18
N PRO A 433 8.05 22.22 44.39
CA PRO A 433 7.38 23.19 45.23
C PRO A 433 8.40 24.15 45.89
N SER A 434 7.92 25.33 46.28
CA SER A 434 8.65 26.23 47.20
C SER A 434 8.45 25.80 48.65
N ASP A 435 9.34 26.22 49.55
CA ASP A 435 9.38 25.80 50.97
C ASP A 435 8.07 25.96 51.76
N TRP A 436 7.15 26.81 51.29
CA TRP A 436 5.93 27.18 51.99
C TRP A 436 4.65 26.51 51.46
N ILE A 437 4.75 25.67 50.41
CA ILE A 437 3.60 25.00 49.80
C ILE A 437 3.96 23.56 49.44
N SER A 438 3.00 22.64 49.53
CA SER A 438 3.24 21.24 49.18
C SER A 438 3.13 21.00 47.67
N GLU A 439 3.82 19.96 47.19
CA GLU A 439 3.73 19.50 45.79
C GLU A 439 2.27 19.25 45.34
N LYS A 440 1.46 18.62 46.22
CA LYS A 440 0.04 18.35 45.95
C LYS A 440 -0.76 19.64 45.79
N GLU A 441 -0.45 20.67 46.56
CA GLU A 441 -1.16 21.94 46.53
C GLU A 441 -0.74 22.77 45.31
N VAL A 442 0.52 22.70 44.88
CA VAL A 442 0.99 23.26 43.60
C VAL A 442 0.21 22.65 42.43
N LEU A 443 0.15 21.32 42.36
CA LEU A 443 -0.55 20.61 41.28
C LEU A 443 -2.06 20.87 41.31
N SER A 444 -2.68 20.89 42.49
CA SER A 444 -4.12 21.21 42.66
C SER A 444 -4.45 22.62 42.15
N LEU A 445 -3.66 23.64 42.53
CA LEU A 445 -3.88 25.01 42.08
C LEU A 445 -3.62 25.17 40.59
N MET A 446 -2.55 24.57 40.06
CA MET A 446 -2.23 24.65 38.64
C MET A 446 -3.30 23.95 37.79
N ALA A 447 -3.70 22.73 38.13
CA ALA A 447 -4.77 22.01 37.43
C ALA A 447 -6.11 22.77 37.45
N SER A 448 -6.44 23.41 38.57
CA SER A 448 -7.68 24.21 38.69
C SER A 448 -7.70 25.38 37.71
N VAL A 449 -6.58 26.08 37.56
CA VAL A 449 -6.48 27.22 36.62
C VAL A 449 -6.40 26.74 35.18
N GLU A 450 -5.61 25.69 34.92
CA GLU A 450 -5.40 25.12 33.59
C GLU A 450 -6.63 24.39 33.04
N ALA A 451 -7.58 23.96 33.89
CA ALA A 451 -8.87 23.40 33.47
C ALA A 451 -9.69 24.34 32.56
N LYS A 452 -9.44 25.66 32.61
CA LYS A 452 -10.08 26.66 31.75
C LYS A 452 -9.21 27.08 30.54
N SER A 453 -8.04 26.47 30.38
CA SER A 453 -7.07 26.75 29.32
C SER A 453 -7.11 25.68 28.23
N SER A 454 -6.91 26.08 26.98
CA SER A 454 -6.87 25.19 25.81
C SER A 454 -5.43 24.87 25.37
N HIS A 455 -4.43 25.14 26.20
CA HIS A 455 -3.03 24.94 25.83
C HIS A 455 -2.65 23.45 25.93
N PRO A 456 -1.79 22.90 25.04
CA PRO A 456 -1.37 21.50 25.10
C PRO A 456 -0.75 21.07 26.45
N LEU A 457 -0.04 21.99 27.12
CA LEU A 457 0.52 21.75 28.46
C LEU A 457 -0.56 21.68 29.56
N SER A 458 -1.70 22.35 29.38
CA SER A 458 -2.82 22.31 30.34
C SER A 458 -3.33 20.90 30.51
N LYS A 459 -3.43 20.15 29.40
CA LYS A 459 -3.85 18.75 29.41
C LYS A 459 -2.86 17.87 30.19
N ALA A 460 -1.56 18.06 30.01
CA ALA A 460 -0.54 17.31 30.75
C ALA A 460 -0.68 17.48 32.28
N VAL A 461 -1.00 18.69 32.74
CA VAL A 461 -1.21 18.99 34.17
C VAL A 461 -2.50 18.36 34.68
N LEU A 462 -3.58 18.41 33.90
CA LEU A 462 -4.87 17.78 34.26
C LEU A 462 -4.74 16.25 34.35
N ASP A 463 -4.12 15.64 33.35
CA ASP A 463 -3.87 14.19 33.30
C ASP A 463 -3.03 13.75 34.52
N GLU A 464 -2.01 14.53 34.90
CA GLU A 464 -1.19 14.24 36.09
C GLU A 464 -1.96 14.41 37.40
N ALA A 465 -2.84 15.42 37.49
CA ALA A 465 -3.70 15.63 38.66
C ALA A 465 -4.71 14.48 38.83
N GLU A 466 -5.30 14.02 37.73
CA GLU A 466 -6.21 12.87 37.70
C GLU A 466 -5.48 11.57 38.07
N ARG A 467 -4.29 11.33 37.49
CA ARG A 467 -3.44 10.17 37.81
C ARG A 467 -3.10 10.08 39.29
N ARG A 468 -2.84 11.22 39.94
CA ARG A 468 -2.55 11.30 41.38
C ARG A 468 -3.80 11.42 42.27
N LYS A 469 -5.01 11.40 41.69
CA LYS A 469 -6.28 11.57 42.39
C LYS A 469 -6.33 12.84 43.24
N ILE A 470 -5.80 13.94 42.70
CA ILE A 470 -5.78 15.24 43.37
C ILE A 470 -7.05 16.00 43.02
N ASN A 471 -7.80 16.39 44.05
CA ASN A 471 -8.99 17.20 43.86
C ASN A 471 -8.62 18.61 43.40
N MET A 472 -9.21 19.02 42.27
CA MET A 472 -9.20 20.40 41.81
C MET A 472 -10.04 21.28 42.77
N LYS A 473 -9.79 22.58 42.75
CA LYS A 473 -10.54 23.57 43.52
C LYS A 473 -11.67 24.11 42.66
N ASP A 474 -12.91 23.93 43.11
CA ASP A 474 -14.10 24.22 42.30
C ASP A 474 -14.31 25.71 42.01
N LYS A 475 -13.72 26.60 42.81
CA LYS A 475 -13.95 28.05 42.72
C LYS A 475 -12.78 28.78 42.04
N VAL A 476 -12.85 28.85 40.70
CA VAL A 476 -11.95 29.65 39.86
C VAL A 476 -12.69 30.86 39.28
N GLU A 477 -12.34 32.04 39.77
CA GLU A 477 -12.91 33.34 39.41
C GLU A 477 -11.88 34.19 38.63
N ARG A 478 -12.34 35.21 37.89
CA ARG A 478 -11.48 36.19 37.19
C ARG A 478 -10.38 35.57 36.31
N PHE A 479 -10.69 34.46 35.62
CA PHE A 479 -9.74 33.83 34.69
C PHE A 479 -9.44 34.73 33.50
N LYS A 480 -8.16 34.90 33.19
CA LYS A 480 -7.65 35.67 32.06
C LYS A 480 -6.49 34.93 31.42
N ASN A 481 -6.61 34.66 30.12
CA ASN A 481 -5.52 34.12 29.32
C ASN A 481 -4.65 35.27 28.78
N ILE A 482 -3.34 35.17 28.97
CA ILE A 482 -2.34 36.15 28.53
C ILE A 482 -1.51 35.47 27.43
N SER A 483 -1.89 35.72 26.18
CA SER A 483 -1.28 35.09 25.00
C SER A 483 0.24 35.12 25.02
N GLY A 484 0.86 33.96 24.83
CA GLY A 484 2.32 33.78 24.80
C GLY A 484 3.03 33.91 26.15
N HIS A 485 2.31 34.14 27.25
CA HIS A 485 2.91 34.37 28.57
C HIS A 485 2.36 33.43 29.65
N GLY A 486 1.05 33.13 29.65
CA GLY A 486 0.41 32.21 30.59
C GLY A 486 -1.03 32.61 30.94
N VAL A 487 -1.48 32.23 32.14
CA VAL A 487 -2.84 32.47 32.64
C VAL A 487 -2.82 33.10 34.03
N GLU A 488 -3.84 33.92 34.31
CA GLU A 488 -4.07 34.62 35.56
C GLU A 488 -5.49 34.30 36.05
N ALA A 489 -5.66 33.95 37.31
CA ALA A 489 -6.96 33.63 37.89
C ALA A 489 -7.00 33.88 39.39
N THR A 490 -8.20 33.86 39.97
CA THR A 490 -8.41 33.86 41.43
C THR A 490 -8.97 32.52 41.86
N VAL A 491 -8.24 31.79 42.72
CA VAL A 491 -8.66 30.48 43.23
C VAL A 491 -8.81 30.57 44.75
N LEU A 492 -10.01 30.28 45.27
CA LEU A 492 -10.33 30.42 46.70
C LEU A 492 -9.95 31.79 47.31
N GLY A 493 -10.14 32.88 46.54
CA GLY A 493 -9.80 34.24 46.96
C GLY A 493 -8.31 34.58 46.91
N LYS A 494 -7.43 33.67 46.46
CA LYS A 494 -6.00 33.92 46.24
C LYS A 494 -5.72 34.24 44.77
N GLU A 495 -4.86 35.21 44.51
CA GLU A 495 -4.41 35.54 43.16
C GLU A 495 -3.41 34.48 42.69
N VAL A 496 -3.69 33.81 41.57
CA VAL A 496 -2.87 32.71 41.02
C VAL A 496 -2.40 33.07 39.61
N LEU A 497 -1.10 32.93 39.37
CA LEU A 497 -0.46 33.12 38.06
C LEU A 497 0.20 31.80 37.66
N VAL A 498 -0.04 31.34 36.44
CA VAL A 498 0.65 30.19 35.83
C VAL A 498 1.26 30.62 34.51
N GLY A 499 2.56 30.44 34.29
CA GLY A 499 3.15 30.77 33.01
C GLY A 499 4.67 30.83 32.95
N THR A 500 5.17 31.60 31.99
CA THR A 500 6.60 31.74 31.66
C THR A 500 7.36 32.62 32.66
N ILE A 501 8.70 32.57 32.62
CA ILE A 501 9.59 33.48 33.36
C ILE A 501 9.24 34.96 33.08
N LYS A 502 8.89 35.28 31.84
CA LYS A 502 8.54 36.64 31.43
C LYS A 502 7.28 37.14 32.13
N LEU A 503 6.22 36.31 32.19
CA LEU A 503 5.00 36.64 32.93
C LEU A 503 5.28 36.96 34.39
N MET A 504 6.13 36.15 35.03
CA MET A 504 6.49 36.32 36.43
C MET A 504 7.21 37.66 36.66
N LYS A 505 8.14 38.01 35.77
CA LYS A 505 8.85 39.29 35.83
C LYS A 505 7.91 40.49 35.63
N ASP A 506 7.01 40.42 34.65
CA ASP A 506 6.06 41.48 34.32
C ASP A 506 5.06 41.74 35.48
N LYS A 507 4.70 40.70 36.23
CA LYS A 507 3.82 40.77 37.41
C LYS A 507 4.56 41.04 38.72
N GLY A 508 5.89 41.22 38.67
CA GLY A 508 6.73 41.54 39.83
C GLY A 508 6.98 40.37 40.79
N VAL A 509 6.87 39.12 40.31
CA VAL A 509 7.15 37.91 41.09
C VAL A 509 8.65 37.60 41.05
N ARG A 510 9.28 37.46 42.22
CA ARG A 510 10.71 37.09 42.35
C ARG A 510 10.87 35.57 42.28
N ILE A 511 11.76 35.10 41.41
CA ILE A 511 11.98 33.66 41.11
C ILE A 511 13.24 33.11 41.83
N ASN A 512 13.96 33.94 42.58
CA ASN A 512 15.30 33.66 43.11
C ASN A 512 15.41 32.33 43.91
N SER A 513 14.35 31.91 44.60
CA SER A 513 14.36 30.67 45.39
C SER A 513 14.37 29.40 44.56
N LEU A 514 13.87 29.43 43.32
CA LEU A 514 13.79 28.26 42.41
C LEU A 514 14.62 28.45 41.13
N GLU A 515 15.44 29.51 41.05
CA GLU A 515 16.17 29.87 39.83
C GLU A 515 17.16 28.78 39.38
N LYS A 516 17.81 28.10 40.33
CA LYS A 516 18.71 26.97 40.01
C LYS A 516 17.95 25.79 39.41
N ASP A 517 16.80 25.46 39.97
CA ASP A 517 15.96 24.34 39.50
C ASP A 517 15.34 24.64 38.13
N VAL A 518 14.85 25.87 37.95
CA VAL A 518 14.36 26.38 36.67
C VAL A 518 15.43 26.25 35.58
N ASN A 519 16.67 26.72 35.86
CA ASN A 519 17.77 26.65 34.90
C ASN A 519 18.17 25.20 34.59
N LYS A 520 18.16 24.31 35.59
CA LYS A 520 18.42 22.88 35.41
C LYS A 520 17.38 22.25 34.48
N LEU A 521 16.09 22.43 34.75
CA LEU A 521 15.00 21.87 33.95
C LEU A 521 15.03 22.38 32.50
N LEU A 522 15.32 23.66 32.30
CA LEU A 522 15.51 24.23 30.96
C LEU A 522 16.72 23.62 30.24
N SER A 523 17.83 23.36 30.94
CA SER A 523 19.01 22.72 30.35
C SER A 523 18.79 21.25 29.97
N GLU A 524 17.83 20.58 30.62
CA GLU A 524 17.38 19.23 30.28
C GLU A 524 16.37 19.22 29.11
N GLY A 525 16.05 20.40 28.57
CA GLY A 525 15.11 20.55 27.45
C GLY A 525 13.64 20.42 27.84
N LYS A 526 13.32 20.58 29.13
CA LYS A 526 11.94 20.50 29.62
C LYS A 526 11.24 21.84 29.47
N THR A 527 9.94 21.78 29.19
CA THR A 527 9.09 22.97 29.16
C THR A 527 8.56 23.24 30.56
N ILE A 528 8.77 24.45 31.08
CA ILE A 528 8.41 24.79 32.46
C ILE A 528 7.17 25.67 32.53
N MET A 529 6.39 25.48 33.59
CA MET A 529 5.27 26.32 34.01
C MET A 529 5.52 26.75 35.44
N ILE A 530 5.64 28.05 35.67
CA ILE A 530 5.86 28.61 37.00
C ILE A 530 4.49 28.92 37.60
N LEU A 531 4.26 28.52 38.84
CA LEU A 531 3.09 28.88 39.64
C LEU A 531 3.49 29.96 40.64
N ALA A 532 2.72 31.04 40.71
CA ALA A 532 2.80 32.03 41.78
C ALA A 532 1.43 32.26 42.41
N VAL A 533 1.41 32.47 43.72
CA VAL A 533 0.21 32.74 44.51
C VAL A 533 0.45 34.02 45.32
N ASN A 534 -0.45 35.00 45.23
CA ASN A 534 -0.33 36.32 45.88
C ASN A 534 1.06 36.96 45.66
N LYS A 535 1.55 36.93 44.41
CA LYS A 535 2.87 37.42 43.97
C LYS A 535 4.09 36.73 44.61
N LYS A 536 3.90 35.62 45.31
CA LYS A 536 4.98 34.76 45.82
C LYS A 536 5.09 33.51 44.95
N ILE A 537 6.30 33.16 44.55
CA ILE A 537 6.53 31.91 43.81
C ILE A 537 6.12 30.71 44.68
N ALA A 538 5.31 29.83 44.10
CA ALA A 538 4.73 28.66 44.76
C ALA A 538 5.40 27.37 44.26
N GLY A 539 5.72 27.27 42.97
CA GLY A 539 6.43 26.10 42.46
C GLY A 539 6.68 26.17 40.97
N VAL A 540 7.40 25.18 40.47
CA VAL A 540 7.60 24.94 39.04
C VAL A 540 7.12 23.55 38.69
N VAL A 541 6.38 23.45 37.59
CA VAL A 541 6.00 22.17 36.98
C VAL A 541 6.71 22.08 35.65
N ALA A 542 7.43 20.99 35.43
CA ALA A 542 8.09 20.69 34.18
C ALA A 542 7.31 19.62 33.42
N ALA A 543 7.12 19.85 32.14
CA ALA A 543 6.57 18.88 31.20
C ALA A 543 7.58 18.60 30.09
N GLN A 544 7.58 17.36 29.63
CA GLN A 544 8.40 16.93 28.51
C GLN A 544 7.58 16.01 27.61
N ASP A 545 7.78 16.14 26.29
CA ASP A 545 7.27 15.14 25.35
C ASP A 545 8.26 13.95 25.33
N PRO A 546 7.87 12.78 25.85
CA PRO A 546 8.79 11.67 26.01
C PRO A 546 9.17 11.09 24.65
N VAL A 547 10.44 10.74 24.52
CA VAL A 547 10.97 10.03 23.35
C VAL A 547 10.33 8.65 23.26
N LYS A 548 9.93 8.21 22.06
CA LYS A 548 9.37 6.87 21.84
C LYS A 548 10.40 5.80 22.23
N PRO A 549 10.01 4.71 22.92
CA PRO A 549 10.93 3.65 23.32
C PRO A 549 11.72 3.03 22.15
N THR A 550 11.14 3.03 20.95
CA THR A 550 11.72 2.48 19.73
C THR A 550 12.69 3.43 19.02
N ALA A 551 12.66 4.74 19.31
CA ALA A 551 13.36 5.75 18.54
C ALA A 551 14.89 5.52 18.46
N ALA A 552 15.54 5.29 19.61
CA ALA A 552 16.99 5.07 19.65
C ALA A 552 17.42 3.82 18.87
N LYS A 553 16.63 2.74 18.96
CA LYS A 553 16.89 1.50 18.22
C LYS A 553 16.73 1.70 16.71
N THR A 554 15.72 2.45 16.30
CA THR A 554 15.48 2.78 14.89
C THR A 554 16.61 3.62 14.30
N ILE A 555 17.09 4.63 15.04
CA ILE A 555 18.21 5.49 14.61
C ILE A 555 19.50 4.69 14.47
N ALA A 556 19.84 3.87 15.46
CA ALA A 556 21.00 2.99 15.39
C ALA A 556 20.93 2.07 14.16
N ARG A 557 19.76 1.50 13.88
CA ARG A 557 19.57 0.64 12.70
C ARG A 557 19.72 1.41 11.38
N MET A 558 19.25 2.66 11.30
CA MET A 558 19.45 3.52 10.12
C MET A 558 20.94 3.82 9.91
N GLN A 559 21.68 4.12 10.98
CA GLN A 559 23.12 4.38 10.92
C GLN A 559 23.92 3.12 10.52
N GLU A 560 23.54 1.94 11.00
CA GLU A 560 24.12 0.65 10.57
C GLU A 560 23.94 0.38 9.07
N LEU A 561 22.85 0.89 8.49
CA LEU A 561 22.60 0.82 7.04
C LEU A 561 23.40 1.88 6.25
N GLY A 562 24.21 2.70 6.92
CA GLY A 562 25.02 3.75 6.32
C GLY A 562 24.25 5.03 6.01
N LEU A 563 23.05 5.21 6.60
CA LEU A 563 22.25 6.41 6.41
C LEU A 563 22.68 7.52 7.37
N GLU A 564 22.81 8.75 6.87
CA GLU A 564 22.97 9.92 7.72
C GLU A 564 21.62 10.28 8.35
N VAL A 565 21.55 10.21 9.68
CA VAL A 565 20.34 10.57 10.42
C VAL A 565 20.46 12.02 10.89
N VAL A 566 19.45 12.82 10.56
CA VAL A 566 19.37 14.25 10.90
C VAL A 566 18.08 14.50 11.67
N MET A 567 18.14 15.25 12.76
CA MET A 567 16.93 15.70 13.48
C MET A 567 16.62 17.14 13.14
N ILE A 568 15.34 17.45 12.90
CA ILE A 568 14.83 18.81 12.75
C ILE A 568 13.85 19.13 13.87
N THR A 569 13.97 20.31 14.47
CA THR A 569 13.12 20.73 15.60
C THR A 569 12.95 22.25 15.64
N GLY A 570 11.78 22.69 16.10
CA GLY A 570 11.52 24.09 16.43
C GLY A 570 12.01 24.50 17.82
N ASP A 571 12.47 23.56 18.64
CA ASP A 571 13.04 23.85 19.95
C ASP A 571 14.37 24.59 19.85
N ASN A 572 14.81 25.21 20.94
CA ASN A 572 16.11 25.86 21.01
C ASN A 572 17.28 24.88 20.82
N GLN A 573 18.45 25.42 20.45
CA GLN A 573 19.66 24.64 20.15
C GLN A 573 20.05 23.67 21.29
N LYS A 574 20.03 24.12 22.55
CA LYS A 574 20.44 23.28 23.70
C LYS A 574 19.53 22.07 23.88
N THR A 575 18.21 22.27 23.77
CA THR A 575 17.22 21.20 23.85
C THR A 575 17.39 20.21 22.69
N GLY A 576 17.57 20.72 21.47
CA GLY A 576 17.80 19.90 20.28
C GLY A 576 19.05 19.02 20.42
N GLU A 577 20.19 19.60 20.82
CA GLU A 577 21.45 18.86 21.02
C GLU A 577 21.36 17.82 22.14
N ALA A 578 20.67 18.14 23.24
CA ALA A 578 20.49 17.20 24.35
C ALA A 578 19.69 15.96 23.91
N ILE A 579 18.61 16.15 23.15
CA ILE A 579 17.80 15.06 22.59
C ILE A 579 18.60 14.29 21.53
N GLY A 580 19.28 15.00 20.63
CA GLY A 580 20.12 14.38 19.59
C GLY A 580 21.18 13.48 20.20
N LYS A 581 21.91 13.96 21.21
CA LYS A 581 22.91 13.16 21.93
C LYS A 581 22.32 11.95 22.64
N LYS A 582 21.13 12.08 23.25
CA LYS A 582 20.42 10.96 23.88
C LYS A 582 20.01 9.87 22.88
N LEU A 583 19.71 10.28 21.65
CA LEU A 583 19.27 9.40 20.56
C LEU A 583 20.41 8.91 19.66
N GLY A 584 21.63 9.43 19.83
CA GLY A 584 22.78 9.11 18.97
C GLY A 584 22.75 9.81 17.61
N ILE A 585 22.09 10.96 17.50
CA ILE A 585 21.99 11.75 16.27
C ILE A 585 23.10 12.81 16.26
N ASP A 586 23.99 12.75 15.26
CA ASP A 586 25.13 13.67 15.15
C ASP A 586 24.76 15.05 14.63
N ARG A 587 23.76 15.13 13.75
CA ARG A 587 23.36 16.37 13.07
C ARG A 587 21.96 16.82 13.48
N VAL A 588 21.87 17.99 14.09
CA VAL A 588 20.60 18.58 14.56
C VAL A 588 20.42 19.98 13.98
N PHE A 589 19.26 20.21 13.37
CA PHE A 589 18.78 21.54 13.00
C PHE A 589 17.73 21.98 14.01
N ALA A 590 18.09 22.91 14.89
CA ALA A 590 17.20 23.47 15.90
C ALA A 590 16.71 24.87 15.50
N GLU A 591 15.73 25.38 16.24
CA GLU A 591 15.09 26.70 16.03
C GLU A 591 14.46 26.84 14.64
N VAL A 592 14.03 25.73 14.04
CA VAL A 592 13.45 25.70 12.70
C VAL A 592 11.94 25.90 12.76
N LEU A 593 11.46 26.96 12.12
CA LEU A 593 10.04 27.20 11.93
C LEU A 593 9.44 26.19 10.94
N PRO A 594 8.14 25.81 11.07
CA PRO A 594 7.49 24.86 10.16
C PRO A 594 7.67 25.21 8.68
N GLU A 595 7.56 26.49 8.33
CA GLU A 595 7.71 27.01 6.96
C GLU A 595 9.14 26.87 6.41
N ASP A 596 10.13 26.84 7.31
CA ASP A 596 11.54 26.77 6.96
C ASP A 596 12.07 25.34 6.87
N LYS A 597 11.33 24.33 7.36
CA LYS A 597 11.76 22.91 7.33
C LYS A 597 12.15 22.44 5.93
N ALA A 598 11.40 22.85 4.91
CA ALA A 598 11.70 22.53 3.51
C ALA A 598 13.07 23.08 3.05
N LYS A 599 13.52 24.24 3.55
CA LYS A 599 14.83 24.80 3.20
C LYS A 599 15.98 23.93 3.71
N TYR A 600 15.83 23.32 4.89
CA TYR A 600 16.84 22.42 5.45
C TYR A 600 16.90 21.08 4.72
N VAL A 601 15.75 20.57 4.27
CA VAL A 601 15.70 19.40 3.36
C VAL A 601 16.42 19.73 2.06
N LYS A 602 16.12 20.87 1.45
CA LYS A 602 16.79 21.34 0.22
C LYS A 602 18.30 21.51 0.40
N LYS A 603 18.74 22.03 1.54
CA LYS A 603 20.17 22.17 1.86
C LYS A 603 20.89 20.81 1.83
N LEU A 604 20.27 19.75 2.34
CA LEU A 604 20.84 18.39 2.27
C LEU A 604 20.85 17.84 0.84
N GLN A 605 19.82 18.16 0.04
CA GLN A 605 19.79 17.81 -1.38
C GLN A 605 20.89 18.54 -2.17
N GLU A 606 21.16 19.80 -1.85
CA GLU A 606 22.26 20.60 -2.42
C GLU A 606 23.65 20.06 -2.05
N GLU A 607 23.77 19.33 -0.93
CA GLU A 607 24.96 18.54 -0.58
C GLU A 607 25.12 17.26 -1.44
N GLY A 608 24.21 17.03 -2.40
CA GLY A 608 24.22 15.88 -3.31
C GLY A 608 23.61 14.61 -2.72
N LYS A 609 22.89 14.72 -1.59
CA LYS A 609 22.26 13.57 -0.92
C LYS A 609 20.87 13.32 -1.46
N PHE A 610 20.49 12.06 -1.56
CA PHE A 610 19.09 11.66 -1.74
C PHE A 610 18.40 11.61 -0.37
N VAL A 611 17.42 12.48 -0.15
CA VAL A 611 16.91 12.81 1.20
C VAL A 611 15.51 12.27 1.40
N ALA A 612 15.32 11.52 2.48
CA ALA A 612 13.99 11.21 3.01
C ALA A 612 13.63 12.16 4.16
N MET A 613 12.38 12.62 4.20
CA MET A 613 11.83 13.37 5.34
C MET A 613 10.79 12.50 6.04
N VAL A 614 10.81 12.46 7.37
CA VAL A 614 9.85 11.73 8.20
C VAL A 614 9.14 12.71 9.13
N GLY A 615 7.80 12.72 9.09
CA GLY A 615 7.00 13.67 9.87
C GLY A 615 5.56 13.21 10.09
N ASP A 616 4.79 14.01 10.84
CA ASP A 616 3.39 13.74 11.18
C ASP A 616 2.39 14.07 10.05
N GLY A 617 2.89 14.64 8.96
CA GLY A 617 2.13 14.93 7.74
C GLY A 617 1.32 16.23 7.74
N VAL A 618 0.99 16.81 8.90
CA VAL A 618 0.18 18.04 8.97
C VAL A 618 1.07 19.28 9.01
N ASN A 619 2.02 19.30 9.95
CA ASN A 619 2.94 20.44 10.10
C ASN A 619 4.15 20.33 9.17
N ASP A 620 4.41 19.12 8.67
CA ASP A 620 5.59 18.79 7.88
C ASP A 620 5.30 18.64 6.38
N ALA A 621 4.06 18.87 5.93
CA ALA A 621 3.66 18.68 4.54
C ALA A 621 4.61 19.37 3.53
N PRO A 622 5.04 20.63 3.73
CA PRO A 622 5.98 21.28 2.80
C PRO A 622 7.36 20.59 2.76
N ALA A 623 7.86 20.12 3.90
CA ALA A 623 9.15 19.43 3.98
C ALA A 623 9.09 18.02 3.39
N LEU A 624 7.99 17.29 3.64
CA LEU A 624 7.71 16.00 3.03
C LEU A 624 7.62 16.10 1.51
N ALA A 625 6.99 17.15 0.99
CA ALA A 625 6.88 17.39 -0.45
C ALA A 625 8.21 17.82 -1.10
N GLN A 626 9.09 18.50 -0.36
CA GLN A 626 10.41 18.92 -0.85
C GLN A 626 11.42 17.76 -0.89
N SER A 627 11.27 16.77 -0.01
CA SER A 627 12.16 15.61 0.05
C SER A 627 12.03 14.71 -1.18
N ASP A 628 13.06 13.91 -1.46
CA ASP A 628 12.99 12.90 -2.52
C ASP A 628 12.02 11.78 -2.14
N ILE A 629 11.94 11.45 -0.84
CA ILE A 629 10.98 10.49 -0.28
C ILE A 629 10.36 11.05 0.99
N GLY A 630 9.06 11.36 0.94
CA GLY A 630 8.28 11.77 2.12
C GLY A 630 7.67 10.57 2.83
N ILE A 631 8.00 10.36 4.10
CA ILE A 631 7.48 9.31 4.97
C ILE A 631 6.59 9.98 6.03
N ALA A 632 5.27 9.84 5.88
CA ALA A 632 4.34 10.29 6.91
C ALA A 632 4.09 9.16 7.91
N ILE A 633 4.15 9.46 9.21
CA ILE A 633 3.77 8.53 10.27
C ILE A 633 2.26 8.67 10.50
N GLY A 634 1.52 7.57 10.38
CA GLY A 634 0.09 7.53 10.73
C GLY A 634 -0.08 7.77 12.23
N ALA A 635 -0.86 8.78 12.58
CA ALA A 635 -1.20 9.15 13.95
C ALA A 635 -2.32 8.28 14.54
#